data_AF-A0A7X7K3P6-F1
#
_entry.id   AF-A0A7X7K3P6-F1
#
_cell.length_a   1.000
_cell.length_b   1.000
_cell.length_c   1.000
_cell.angle_alpha   90.00
_cell.angle_beta   90.00
_cell.angle_gamma   90.00
#
_symmetry.space_group_name_H-M   'P 1'
#
loop_
_entity.id
_entity.type
_entity.pdbx_description
1 polymer ?
#
loop_
_entity_poly.entity_id
_entity_poly.type
_entity_poly.pdbx_seq_one_letter_code
_entity_poly.pdbx_strand_id
1 'polypeptide(L)'
;MSNAPADTPLLKLAQVASTRYTVERRIEEGKGETGLDEYEVRYWHSWYRHIMLSMMAHAWLASIRSRRSKEEAREPVLGELTVPEVRRLLEVPLLLPLRARKWRLAWSDWRRAKRQQARRSHCRHQLLHTLTGLIRGGQSA
;
A
#
# COMPACT_ATOMS: atom_id res chain seq x y z
N MET A 1 -0.32 -8.83 -26.55
CA MET A 1 -1.50 -8.60 -27.40
C MET A 1 -2.34 -7.50 -26.75
N SER A 2 -2.52 -6.36 -27.39
CA SER A 2 -3.33 -5.23 -26.90
C SER A 2 -4.40 -4.92 -27.95
N ASN A 3 -5.66 -4.74 -27.54
CA ASN A 3 -6.76 -4.31 -28.42
C ASN A 3 -6.79 -2.77 -28.57
N ALA A 4 -5.70 -2.08 -28.26
CA ALA A 4 -5.61 -0.62 -28.41
C ALA A 4 -5.48 -0.24 -29.90
N PRO A 5 -6.03 0.92 -30.32
CA PRO A 5 -5.82 1.47 -31.66
C PRO A 5 -4.32 1.55 -32.01
N ALA A 6 -3.97 1.34 -33.28
CA ALA A 6 -2.58 1.25 -33.73
C ALA A 6 -1.76 2.54 -33.50
N ASP A 7 -2.44 3.67 -33.42
CA ASP A 7 -1.97 5.01 -33.12
C ASP A 7 -1.73 5.27 -31.63
N THR A 8 -2.00 4.29 -30.75
CA THR A 8 -1.77 4.44 -29.31
C THR A 8 -0.27 4.46 -28.99
N PRO A 9 0.25 5.53 -28.35
CA PRO A 9 1.67 5.63 -28.04
C PRO A 9 2.11 4.54 -27.05
N LEU A 10 3.31 3.99 -27.25
CA LEU A 10 3.88 2.92 -26.43
C LEU A 10 3.95 3.29 -24.95
N LEU A 11 4.21 4.56 -24.64
CA LEU A 11 4.21 5.06 -23.26
C LEU A 11 2.85 4.87 -22.57
N LYS A 12 1.75 5.10 -23.29
CA LYS A 12 0.39 4.92 -22.76
C LYS A 12 0.06 3.45 -22.55
N LEU A 13 0.52 2.58 -23.45
CA LEU A 13 0.42 1.12 -23.26
C LEU A 13 1.22 0.66 -22.05
N ALA A 14 2.44 1.17 -21.85
CA ALA A 14 3.27 0.86 -20.69
C ALA A 14 2.66 1.38 -19.39
N GLN A 15 2.07 2.57 -19.39
CA GLN A 15 1.32 3.11 -18.23
C GLN A 15 0.12 2.22 -17.88
N VAL A 16 -0.69 1.82 -18.86
CA VAL A 16 -1.82 0.92 -18.62
C VAL A 16 -1.34 -0.44 -18.13
N ALA A 17 -0.30 -1.01 -18.73
CA ALA A 17 0.31 -2.26 -18.26
C ALA A 17 0.82 -2.14 -16.81
N SER A 18 1.36 -0.98 -16.44
CA SER A 18 1.87 -0.70 -15.10
C SER A 18 0.76 -0.59 -14.05
N THR A 19 -0.47 -0.23 -14.45
CA THR A 19 -1.62 -0.20 -13.53
C THR A 19 -1.99 -1.58 -12.99
N ARG A 20 -1.61 -2.66 -13.68
CA ARG A 20 -1.79 -4.04 -13.21
C ARG A 20 -1.13 -4.25 -11.85
N TYR A 21 0.08 -3.73 -11.65
CA TYR A 21 0.78 -3.82 -10.39
C TYR A 21 0.01 -3.15 -9.24
N THR A 22 -0.66 -2.03 -9.53
CA THR A 22 -1.52 -1.37 -8.54
C THR A 22 -2.69 -2.24 -8.11
N VAL A 23 -3.29 -3.01 -9.03
CA VAL A 23 -4.38 -3.94 -8.72
C VAL A 23 -3.88 -5.09 -7.85
N GLU A 24 -2.75 -5.72 -8.22
CA GLU A 24 -2.13 -6.79 -7.45
C GLU A 24 -1.79 -6.32 -6.02
N ARG A 25 -1.25 -5.11 -5.89
CA ARG A 25 -0.97 -4.49 -4.59
C ARG A 25 -2.22 -4.29 -3.75
N ARG A 26 -3.36 -3.91 -4.33
CA ARG A 26 -4.63 -3.76 -3.59
C ARG A 26 -5.22 -5.10 -3.17
N ILE A 27 -5.08 -6.14 -3.99
CA ILE A 27 -5.48 -7.50 -3.62
C ILE A 27 -4.63 -7.98 -2.43
N GLU A 28 -3.33 -7.75 -2.47
CA GLU A 28 -2.41 -8.10 -1.39
C GLU A 28 -2.72 -7.33 -0.09
N GLU A 29 -3.04 -6.04 -0.19
CA GLU A 29 -3.53 -5.25 0.95
C GLU A 29 -4.88 -5.76 1.46
N GLY A 30 -5.79 -6.20 0.58
CA GLY A 30 -7.07 -6.81 0.93
C GLY A 30 -6.91 -8.09 1.75
N LYS A 31 -5.93 -8.94 1.41
CA LYS A 31 -5.59 -10.14 2.20
C LYS A 31 -5.15 -9.77 3.61
N GLY A 32 -4.14 -8.92 3.73
CA GLY A 32 -3.59 -8.53 5.03
C GLY A 32 -4.51 -7.67 5.90
N GLU A 33 -5.41 -6.89 5.30
CA GLU A 33 -6.24 -5.92 6.03
C GLU A 33 -7.69 -6.34 6.24
N THR A 34 -8.26 -7.18 5.38
CA THR A 34 -9.69 -7.56 5.39
C THR A 34 -9.96 -9.07 5.35
N GLY A 35 -8.91 -9.89 5.50
CA GLY A 35 -9.03 -11.35 5.54
C GLY A 35 -9.47 -11.95 4.20
N LEU A 36 -9.09 -11.33 3.07
CA LEU A 36 -9.53 -11.76 1.73
C LEU A 36 -9.17 -13.23 1.41
N ASP A 37 -8.08 -13.75 1.99
CA ASP A 37 -7.65 -15.16 1.88
C ASP A 37 -7.93 -16.01 3.13
N GLU A 38 -8.47 -15.40 4.19
CA GLU A 38 -8.83 -16.07 5.44
C GLU A 38 -10.25 -16.64 5.36
N TYR A 39 -10.49 -17.56 4.41
CA TYR A 39 -11.75 -18.31 4.32
C TYR A 39 -11.50 -19.82 4.38
N GLU A 40 -12.17 -20.51 5.29
CA GLU A 40 -12.13 -21.98 5.40
C GLU A 40 -13.34 -22.65 4.74
N VAL A 41 -14.16 -21.89 4.01
CA VAL A 41 -15.48 -22.35 3.58
C VAL A 41 -15.43 -23.10 2.26
N ARG A 42 -16.03 -24.30 2.22
CA ARG A 42 -16.12 -25.18 1.04
C ARG A 42 -17.35 -24.94 0.16
N TYR A 43 -18.25 -24.02 0.53
CA TYR A 43 -19.50 -23.76 -0.17
C TYR A 43 -19.45 -22.46 -0.97
N TRP A 44 -19.86 -22.51 -2.24
CA TRP A 44 -19.76 -21.41 -3.21
C TRP A 44 -20.39 -20.10 -2.73
N HIS A 45 -21.61 -20.15 -2.17
CA HIS A 45 -22.30 -18.94 -1.73
C HIS A 45 -21.62 -18.24 -0.55
N SER A 46 -21.05 -19.03 0.36
CA SER A 46 -20.34 -18.49 1.52
C SER A 46 -19.02 -17.85 1.10
N TRP A 47 -18.30 -18.47 0.16
CA TRP A 47 -17.10 -17.90 -0.45
C TRP A 47 -17.42 -16.57 -1.16
N TYR A 48 -18.47 -16.54 -1.99
CA TYR A 48 -18.86 -15.33 -2.73
C TYR A 48 -19.22 -14.17 -1.80
N ARG A 49 -19.99 -14.45 -0.74
CA ARG A 49 -20.34 -13.44 0.28
C ARG A 49 -19.10 -12.92 1.01
N HIS A 50 -18.17 -13.82 1.39
CA HIS A 50 -16.91 -13.45 2.05
C HIS A 50 -16.07 -12.52 1.18
N ILE A 51 -15.80 -12.90 -0.07
CA ILE A 51 -15.01 -12.10 -1.02
C ILE A 51 -15.65 -10.73 -1.24
N MET A 52 -16.97 -10.66 -1.43
CA MET A 52 -17.68 -9.40 -1.61
C MET A 52 -17.59 -8.49 -0.38
N LEU A 53 -17.73 -9.05 0.83
CA LEU A 53 -17.61 -8.29 2.08
C LEU A 53 -16.18 -7.79 2.31
N SER A 54 -15.16 -8.63 2.10
CA SER A 54 -13.75 -8.22 2.22
C SER A 54 -13.38 -7.14 1.20
N MET A 55 -13.80 -7.28 -0.06
CA MET A 55 -13.59 -6.26 -1.10
C MET A 55 -14.31 -4.95 -0.78
N MET A 56 -15.55 -5.02 -0.26
CA MET A 56 -16.31 -3.84 0.16
C MET A 56 -15.64 -3.12 1.33
N ALA A 57 -15.17 -3.86 2.33
CA ALA A 57 -14.44 -3.31 3.46
C ALA A 57 -13.14 -2.62 3.01
N HIS A 58 -12.39 -3.24 2.09
CA HIS A 58 -11.16 -2.66 1.55
C HIS A 58 -11.46 -1.40 0.72
N ALA A 59 -12.51 -1.41 -0.11
CA ALA A 59 -12.95 -0.24 -0.87
C ALA A 59 -13.37 0.92 0.06
N TRP A 60 -14.07 0.61 1.14
CA TRP A 60 -14.45 1.61 2.13
C TRP A 60 -13.23 2.22 2.84
N LEU A 61 -12.25 1.40 3.26
CA LEU A 61 -10.97 1.88 3.82
C LEU A 61 -10.21 2.77 2.81
N ALA A 62 -10.16 2.37 1.54
CA ALA A 62 -9.55 3.16 0.48
C ALA A 62 -10.28 4.50 0.26
N SER A 63 -11.60 4.52 0.39
CA SER A 63 -12.40 5.75 0.27
C SER A 63 -12.10 6.74 1.39
N ILE A 64 -11.90 6.27 2.62
CA ILE A 64 -11.54 7.10 3.76
C ILE A 64 -10.13 7.64 3.60
N ARG A 65 -9.18 6.82 3.12
CA ARG A 65 -7.83 7.28 2.75
C ARG A 65 -7.90 8.41 1.73
N SER A 66 -8.68 8.24 0.66
CA SER A 66 -8.79 9.25 -0.41
C SER A 66 -9.41 10.56 0.08
N ARG A 67 -10.36 10.50 1.01
CA ARG A 67 -10.93 11.71 1.64
C ARG A 67 -9.88 12.42 2.49
N ARG A 68 -9.14 11.67 3.31
CA ARG A 68 -8.05 12.21 4.15
C ARG A 68 -6.92 12.81 3.31
N SER A 69 -6.48 12.16 2.23
CA SER A 69 -5.41 12.71 1.37
C SER A 69 -5.82 14.02 0.70
N LYS A 70 -7.10 14.22 0.39
CA LYS A 70 -7.63 15.50 -0.12
C LYS A 70 -7.64 16.60 0.95
N GLU A 71 -7.83 16.22 2.21
CA GLU A 71 -7.78 17.13 3.37
C GLU A 71 -6.33 17.51 3.74
N GLU A 72 -5.43 16.52 3.77
CA GLU A 72 -4.00 16.62 4.10
C GLU A 72 -3.20 17.35 3.01
N ALA A 73 -3.69 17.36 1.77
CA ALA A 73 -3.18 18.23 0.71
C ALA A 73 -3.30 19.75 1.04
N ARG A 74 -4.04 20.12 2.09
CA ARG A 74 -4.10 21.50 2.60
C ARG A 74 -3.01 21.82 3.65
N GLU A 75 -2.36 20.83 4.26
CA GLU A 75 -1.34 20.99 5.33
C GLU A 75 -0.29 19.85 5.22
N PRO A 76 0.81 20.02 4.47
CA PRO A 76 1.63 18.94 3.93
C PRO A 76 2.73 18.45 4.90
N VAL A 77 2.47 18.40 6.21
CA VAL A 77 3.51 18.12 7.21
C VAL A 77 3.64 16.62 7.51
N LEU A 78 2.65 15.80 7.19
CA LEU A 78 2.63 14.36 7.46
C LEU A 78 2.25 13.61 6.17
N GLY A 79 3.11 12.69 5.72
CA GLY A 79 2.91 11.97 4.46
C GLY A 79 1.65 11.09 4.42
N GLU A 80 1.24 10.67 3.21
CA GLU A 80 -0.01 9.96 2.96
C GLU A 80 -0.31 8.81 3.94
N LEU A 81 -1.46 8.87 4.64
CA LEU A 81 -1.95 7.78 5.48
C LEU A 81 -2.13 6.48 4.68
N THR A 82 -1.58 5.38 5.19
CA THR A 82 -1.71 4.05 4.59
C THR A 82 -3.03 3.36 4.99
N VAL A 83 -3.57 2.47 4.15
CA VAL A 83 -4.79 1.67 4.41
C VAL A 83 -4.82 1.00 5.81
N PRO A 84 -3.71 0.44 6.32
CA PRO A 84 -3.65 -0.13 7.67
C PRO A 84 -3.81 0.92 8.79
N GLU A 85 -3.37 2.17 8.58
CA GLU A 85 -3.52 3.25 9.56
C GLU A 85 -4.95 3.74 9.61
N VAL A 86 -5.65 3.77 8.47
CA VAL A 86 -7.08 4.07 8.41
C VAL A 86 -7.90 3.01 9.14
N ARG A 87 -7.64 1.71 8.89
CA ARG A 87 -8.31 0.60 9.59
C ARG A 87 -8.20 0.77 11.11
N ARG A 88 -7.01 1.10 11.58
CA ARG A 88 -6.73 1.19 13.02
C ARG A 88 -7.27 2.45 13.68
N LEU A 89 -7.38 3.56 12.95
CA LEU A 89 -8.05 4.77 13.45
C LEU A 89 -9.56 4.55 13.60
N LEU A 90 -10.15 3.66 12.79
CA LEU A 90 -11.54 3.24 12.93
C LEU A 90 -11.74 2.22 14.07
N GLU A 91 -10.71 1.48 14.44
CA GLU A 91 -10.70 0.62 15.65
C GLU A 91 -10.62 1.41 16.97
N VAL A 92 -10.40 2.73 16.95
CA VAL A 92 -10.40 3.59 18.15
C VAL A 92 -11.82 3.92 18.64
N PRO A 93 -12.80 4.29 17.77
CA PRO A 93 -14.20 4.47 18.16
C PRO A 93 -14.98 3.16 18.30
N LEU A 94 -14.59 2.07 17.63
CA LEU A 94 -15.14 0.74 17.92
C LEU A 94 -14.59 0.25 19.27
N LEU A 95 -15.45 0.04 20.26
CA LEU A 95 -15.12 -0.38 21.63
C LEU A 95 -14.48 -1.78 21.73
N LEU A 96 -13.31 -1.99 21.13
CA LEU A 96 -12.40 -3.10 21.44
C LEU A 96 -11.59 -2.73 22.70
N PRO A 97 -11.36 -3.67 23.64
CA PRO A 97 -10.94 -3.38 25.01
C PRO A 97 -9.72 -2.45 25.09
N LEU A 98 -9.87 -1.37 25.85
CA LEU A 98 -8.98 -0.20 25.94
C LEU A 98 -7.51 -0.51 26.32
N ARG A 99 -7.22 -1.71 26.85
CA ARG A 99 -5.84 -2.19 27.12
C ARG A 99 -4.98 -2.30 25.86
N ALA A 100 -5.57 -2.35 24.67
CA ALA A 100 -4.85 -2.50 23.41
C ALA A 100 -4.36 -1.17 22.78
N ARG A 101 -4.72 0.02 23.30
CA ARG A 101 -4.35 1.31 22.67
C ARG A 101 -2.83 1.59 22.68
N LYS A 102 -2.16 1.44 23.82
CA LYS A 102 -0.70 1.66 23.94
C LYS A 102 0.08 0.62 23.12
N TRP A 103 -0.34 -0.64 23.17
CA TRP A 103 0.23 -1.73 22.37
C TRP A 103 0.06 -1.52 20.86
N ARG A 104 -1.11 -1.01 20.43
CA ARG A 104 -1.34 -0.64 19.04
C ARG A 104 -0.39 0.48 18.62
N LEU A 105 -0.33 1.59 19.36
CA LEU A 105 0.57 2.71 19.03
C LEU A 105 2.05 2.26 18.98
N ALA A 106 2.49 1.50 19.98
CA ALA A 106 3.85 0.95 20.02
C ALA A 106 4.18 0.05 18.82
N TRP A 107 3.27 -0.80 18.39
CA TRP A 107 3.46 -1.62 17.19
C TRP A 107 3.48 -0.79 15.90
N SER A 108 2.67 0.28 15.80
CA SER A 108 2.73 1.17 14.63
C SER A 108 4.06 1.92 14.57
N ASP A 109 4.57 2.35 15.72
CA ASP A 109 5.86 3.05 15.81
C ASP A 109 7.01 2.10 15.46
N TRP A 110 6.99 0.87 15.97
CA TRP A 110 7.94 -0.18 15.61
C TRP A 110 7.91 -0.50 14.10
N ARG A 111 6.71 -0.64 13.50
CA ARG A 111 6.56 -0.92 12.06
C ARG A 111 7.02 0.27 11.21
N ARG A 112 6.74 1.51 11.63
CA ARG A 112 7.22 2.73 10.96
C ARG A 112 8.74 2.85 11.03
N ALA A 113 9.35 2.54 12.17
CA ALA A 113 10.80 2.47 12.33
C ALA A 113 11.42 1.40 11.41
N LYS A 114 10.82 0.20 11.34
CA LYS A 114 11.22 -0.87 10.39
C LYS A 114 11.14 -0.42 8.93
N ARG A 115 10.06 0.26 8.52
CA ARG A 115 9.91 0.80 7.15
C ARG A 115 10.92 1.90 6.85
N GLN A 116 11.20 2.78 7.82
CA GLN A 116 12.22 3.81 7.68
C GLN A 116 13.61 3.18 7.54
N GLN A 117 13.89 2.10 8.27
CA GLN A 117 15.14 1.36 8.15
C GLN A 117 15.29 0.66 6.79
N ALA A 118 14.22 0.07 6.26
CA ALA A 118 14.20 -0.48 4.90
C ALA A 118 14.42 0.60 3.83
N ARG A 119 13.77 1.78 3.96
CA ARG A 119 13.99 2.93 3.08
C ARG A 119 15.42 3.45 3.16
N ARG A 120 15.97 3.60 4.37
CA ARG A 120 17.38 3.99 4.59
C ARG A 120 18.34 2.99 3.97
N SER A 121 18.07 1.69 4.08
CA SER A 121 18.87 0.64 3.44
C SER A 121 18.79 0.72 1.91
N HIS A 122 17.59 0.90 1.35
CA HIS A 122 17.40 1.06 -0.09
C HIS A 122 18.09 2.32 -0.64
N CYS A 123 17.90 3.47 0.02
CA CYS A 123 18.61 4.71 -0.32
C CYS A 123 20.13 4.56 -0.17
N ARG A 124 20.61 3.90 0.89
CA ARG A 124 22.05 3.66 1.10
C ARG A 124 22.63 2.76 0.00
N HIS A 125 21.93 1.70 -0.37
CA HIS A 125 22.33 0.82 -1.46
C HIS A 125 22.38 1.58 -2.79
N GLN A 126 21.37 2.41 -3.06
CA GLN A 126 21.30 3.20 -4.28
C GLN A 126 22.39 4.29 -4.34
N LEU A 127 22.66 4.98 -3.22
CA LEU A 127 23.73 5.96 -3.09
C LEU A 127 25.12 5.34 -3.25
N LEU A 128 25.36 4.16 -2.65
CA LEU A 128 26.62 3.43 -2.82
C LEU A 128 26.80 3.03 -4.29
N HIS A 129 25.77 2.52 -4.96
CA HIS A 129 25.84 2.16 -6.37
C HIS A 129 26.09 3.37 -7.29
N THR A 130 25.48 4.53 -7.03
CA THR A 130 25.72 5.76 -7.81
C THR A 130 27.12 6.33 -7.57
N LEU A 131 27.63 6.30 -6.33
CA LEU A 131 28.98 6.78 -6.02
C LEU A 131 30.07 5.87 -6.59
N THR A 132 29.89 4.54 -6.53
CA THR A 132 30.81 3.59 -7.17
C THR A 132 30.79 3.69 -8.70
N GLY A 133 29.64 4.02 -9.30
CA GLY A 133 29.54 4.32 -10.73
C GLY A 133 30.27 5.61 -11.15
N LEU A 134 30.16 6.67 -10.36
CA LEU A 134 30.85 7.96 -10.62
C LEU A 134 32.38 7.85 -10.49
N ILE A 135 32.87 7.13 -9.48
CA ILE A 135 34.32 6.92 -9.29
C ILE A 135 34.92 6.07 -10.42
N ARG A 136 34.17 5.09 -10.94
CA ARG A 136 34.61 4.24 -12.06
C ARG A 136 34.53 4.95 -13.41
N GLY A 137 33.60 5.90 -13.60
CA GLY A 137 33.48 6.71 -14.82
C GLY A 137 34.50 7.85 -14.94
N GLY A 138 35.10 8.29 -13.83
CA GLY A 138 36.11 9.36 -13.80
C GLY A 138 37.57 8.91 -14.06
N GLN A 139 37.83 7.62 -14.22
CA GLN A 139 39.18 7.07 -14.52
C GLN A 139 39.38 6.70 -16.00
N SER A 140 38.48 7.13 -16.88
CA SER A 140 38.54 6.86 -18.34
C SER A 140 38.51 8.14 -19.17
N ALA A 141 38.99 9.27 -18.62
CA ALA A 141 39.21 10.53 -19.31
C ALA A 141 40.67 10.95 -19.18
#